data_AF-A0A4Y2GX92-F1
#
_entry.id   AF-A0A4Y2GX92-F1
#
_cell.length_a   1.000
_cell.length_b   1.000
_cell.length_c   1.000
_cell.angle_alpha   90.00
_cell.angle_beta   90.00
_cell.angle_gamma   90.00
#
_symmetry.space_group_name_H-M   'P 1'
#
loop_
_entity.id
_entity.type
_entity.pdbx_description
1 polymer ?
#
loop_
_entity_poly.entity_id
_entity_poly.type
_entity_poly.pdbx_seq_one_letter_code
_entity_poly.pdbx_strand_id
1 'polypeptide(L)'
;MLSELNEEIEDHYKDKKVPIVLDVHQATSRFIIKLDKGFAVDFREGKLHEILGFESKVYDQPKQRGKYIADISKGIDDIFIHCDLVTSLYNEGTSDILYLFSPLNPPSSMIVINEINPLFEEVNRNDYIDSIRMYVTDQDDNIIDLNKGRVIYKLVLD
;
A
#
# COMPACT_ATOMS: atom_id res chain seq x y z
N MET A 1 -14.26 -8.92 -11.33
CA MET A 1 -14.36 -8.65 -9.88
C MET A 1 -14.19 -7.16 -9.55
N LEU A 2 -13.02 -6.52 -9.75
CA LEU A 2 -12.90 -5.05 -9.58
C LEU A 2 -13.67 -4.26 -10.66
N SER A 3 -13.66 -4.75 -11.91
CA SER A 3 -14.44 -4.17 -13.01
C SER A 3 -15.94 -4.22 -12.76
N GLU A 4 -16.43 -5.37 -12.28
CA GLU A 4 -17.84 -5.59 -11.94
C GLU A 4 -18.30 -4.75 -10.75
N LEU A 5 -17.43 -4.58 -9.73
CA LEU A 5 -17.72 -3.71 -8.58
C LEU A 5 -17.76 -2.24 -9.00
N ASN A 6 -16.84 -1.81 -9.87
CA ASN A 6 -16.85 -0.44 -10.39
C ASN A 6 -18.07 -0.20 -11.28
N GLU A 7 -18.46 -1.16 -12.13
CA GLU A 7 -19.70 -1.09 -12.91
C GLU A 7 -20.94 -1.06 -12.01
N GLU A 8 -21.02 -1.87 -10.95
CA GLU A 8 -22.12 -1.83 -9.97
C GLU A 8 -22.21 -0.48 -9.24
N ILE A 9 -21.08 0.08 -8.83
CA ILE A 9 -21.03 1.40 -8.19
C ILE A 9 -21.44 2.48 -9.20
N GLU A 10 -20.90 2.45 -10.42
CA GLU A 10 -21.24 3.42 -11.46
C GLU A 10 -22.72 3.36 -11.85
N ASP A 11 -23.32 2.16 -11.96
CA ASP A 11 -24.73 2.01 -12.32
C ASP A 11 -25.66 2.34 -11.13
N HIS A 12 -25.23 2.07 -9.88
CA HIS A 12 -25.99 2.45 -8.68
C HIS A 12 -26.02 3.96 -8.43
N TYR A 13 -24.94 4.67 -8.79
CA TYR A 13 -24.79 6.12 -8.55
C TYR A 13 -24.93 6.99 -9.82
N LYS A 14 -25.17 6.40 -10.99
CA LYS A 14 -25.25 7.07 -12.30
C LYS A 14 -26.12 8.34 -12.31
N ASP A 15 -27.23 8.30 -11.57
CA ASP A 15 -28.19 9.40 -11.44
C ASP A 15 -28.28 9.96 -10.01
N LYS A 16 -27.48 9.45 -9.06
CA LYS A 16 -27.47 9.89 -7.66
C LYS A 16 -26.22 10.71 -7.38
N LYS A 17 -26.43 12.00 -7.14
CA LYS A 17 -25.37 12.87 -6.65
C LYS A 17 -24.82 12.34 -5.32
N VAL A 18 -23.54 11.97 -5.31
CA VAL A 18 -22.86 11.51 -4.09
C VAL A 18 -22.66 12.71 -3.16
N PRO A 19 -23.29 12.75 -1.97
CA PRO A 19 -23.32 13.95 -1.14
C PRO A 19 -22.01 14.21 -0.37
N ILE A 20 -21.12 13.22 -0.33
CA ILE A 20 -19.81 13.29 0.34
C ILE A 20 -18.78 12.72 -0.63
N VAL A 21 -17.81 13.55 -1.03
CA VAL A 21 -16.71 13.13 -1.93
C VAL A 21 -15.38 13.36 -1.23
N LEU A 22 -14.55 12.31 -1.19
CA LEU A 22 -13.15 12.40 -0.81
C LEU A 22 -12.32 12.51 -2.08
N ASP A 23 -11.53 13.58 -2.18
CA ASP A 23 -10.68 13.89 -3.34
C ASP A 23 -9.25 14.19 -2.86
N VAL A 24 -8.27 14.24 -3.75
CA VAL A 24 -6.87 14.50 -3.41
C VAL A 24 -6.37 15.76 -4.10
N HIS A 25 -5.86 16.70 -3.30
CA HIS A 25 -5.12 17.84 -3.81
C HIS A 25 -3.68 17.40 -4.16
N GLN A 26 -3.49 16.95 -5.40
CA GLN A 26 -2.25 16.35 -5.91
C GLN A 26 -0.98 17.15 -5.55
N ALA A 27 -0.99 18.48 -5.75
CA ALA A 27 0.18 19.31 -5.48
C ALA A 27 0.61 19.36 -4.00
N THR A 28 -0.25 18.94 -3.07
CA THR A 28 0.07 18.92 -1.63
C THR A 28 -0.07 17.54 -1.01
N SER A 29 -0.48 16.53 -1.77
CA SER A 29 -0.83 15.19 -1.28
C SER A 29 -1.77 15.21 -0.06
N ARG A 30 -2.77 16.10 -0.07
CA ARG A 30 -3.75 16.25 1.02
C ARG A 30 -5.14 15.90 0.54
N PHE A 31 -5.91 15.18 1.34
CA PHE A 31 -7.32 14.94 1.04
C PHE A 31 -8.16 16.22 1.13
N ILE A 32 -9.22 16.23 0.35
CA ILE A 32 -10.28 17.23 0.35
C ILE A 32 -11.60 16.50 0.57
N ILE A 33 -12.39 16.96 1.54
CA ILE A 33 -13.81 16.60 1.65
C ILE A 33 -14.61 17.64 0.86
N LYS A 34 -15.52 17.18 -0.01
CA LYS A 34 -16.56 18.00 -0.62
C LYS A 34 -17.92 17.51 -0.11
N LEU A 35 -18.74 18.43 0.38
CA LEU A 35 -20.03 18.15 0.99
C LEU A 35 -21.15 18.86 0.26
N ASP A 36 -22.26 18.15 0.10
CA ASP A 36 -23.53 18.75 -0.26
C ASP A 36 -24.20 19.44 0.93
N LYS A 37 -25.11 20.36 0.62
CA LYS A 37 -25.83 21.14 1.64
C LYS A 37 -26.60 20.19 2.58
N GLY A 38 -26.36 20.34 3.89
CA GLY A 38 -27.01 19.55 4.93
C GLY A 38 -26.28 18.26 5.30
N PHE A 39 -25.12 17.98 4.70
CA PHE A 39 -24.26 16.86 5.06
C PHE A 39 -23.06 17.32 5.90
N ALA A 40 -22.60 16.43 6.76
CA ALA A 40 -21.40 16.59 7.55
C ALA A 40 -20.67 15.24 7.68
N VAL A 41 -19.35 15.30 7.86
CA VAL A 41 -18.52 14.14 8.19
C VAL A 41 -18.01 14.32 9.60
N ASP A 42 -18.30 13.36 10.46
CA ASP A 42 -17.84 13.36 11.85
C ASP A 42 -16.61 12.45 11.99
N PHE A 43 -15.46 13.07 12.28
CA PHE A 43 -14.20 12.38 12.51
C PHE A 43 -13.79 12.32 13.98
N ARG A 44 -14.72 12.60 14.90
CA ARG A 44 -14.48 12.48 16.34
C ARG A 44 -14.32 11.04 16.80
N GLU A 45 -14.92 10.10 16.06
CA GLU A 45 -14.86 8.67 16.33
C GLU A 45 -13.94 7.95 15.33
N GLY A 46 -13.20 6.95 15.81
CA GLY A 46 -12.28 6.14 15.00
C GLY A 46 -11.01 6.88 14.53
N LYS A 47 -10.24 6.22 13.66
CA LYS A 47 -8.90 6.68 13.23
C LYS A 47 -8.75 6.97 11.74
N LEU A 48 -9.85 6.93 10.98
CA LEU A 48 -9.80 7.21 9.54
C LEU A 48 -9.27 8.62 9.25
N HIS A 49 -9.57 9.58 10.12
CA HIS A 49 -9.10 10.95 10.00
C HIS A 49 -7.57 11.09 10.08
N GLU A 50 -6.90 10.21 10.85
CA GLU A 50 -5.44 10.18 10.96
C GLU A 50 -4.83 9.81 9.60
N ILE A 51 -5.34 8.75 8.97
CA ILE A 51 -4.90 8.26 7.66
C ILE A 51 -5.13 9.30 6.56
N LEU A 52 -6.30 9.97 6.59
CA LEU A 52 -6.67 10.95 5.59
C LEU A 52 -6.08 12.35 5.84
N GLY A 53 -5.36 12.55 6.96
CA GLY A 53 -4.71 13.82 7.31
C GLY A 53 -5.65 14.91 7.82
N PHE A 54 -6.80 14.55 8.39
CA PHE A 54 -7.75 15.47 9.02
C PHE A 54 -7.56 15.56 10.54
N GLU A 55 -8.13 16.59 11.16
CA GLU A 55 -8.22 16.69 12.62
C GLU A 55 -9.48 15.95 13.11
N SER A 56 -9.48 15.49 14.35
CA SER A 56 -10.64 14.88 14.97
C SER A 56 -11.73 15.92 15.29
N LYS A 57 -12.62 16.18 14.33
CA LYS A 57 -13.75 17.13 14.45
C LYS A 57 -14.84 16.85 13.42
N VAL A 58 -15.92 17.61 13.50
CA VAL A 58 -16.97 17.63 12.49
C VAL A 58 -16.58 18.57 11.35
N TYR A 59 -16.71 18.08 10.12
CA TYR A 59 -16.53 18.83 8.88
C TYR A 59 -17.90 19.03 8.25
N ASP A 60 -18.34 20.28 8.12
CA ASP A 60 -19.68 20.68 7.67
C ASP A 60 -19.67 21.74 6.56
N GLN A 61 -18.48 22.14 6.08
CA GLN A 61 -18.35 23.15 5.03
C GLN A 61 -18.31 22.47 3.65
N PRO A 62 -18.76 23.16 2.58
CA PRO A 62 -18.87 22.57 1.24
C PRO A 62 -17.56 22.00 0.68
N LYS A 63 -16.41 22.54 1.11
CA LYS A 63 -15.08 22.06 0.72
C LYS A 63 -14.07 22.32 1.84
N GLN A 64 -13.42 21.27 2.33
CA GLN A 64 -12.41 21.36 3.38
C GLN A 64 -11.22 20.48 3.07
N ARG A 65 -10.01 21.01 3.26
CA ARG A 65 -8.75 20.27 3.05
C ARG A 65 -8.22 19.73 4.36
N GLY A 66 -7.63 18.54 4.32
CA GLY A 66 -6.85 17.98 5.41
C GLY A 66 -5.74 18.93 5.87
N LYS A 67 -5.45 18.88 7.17
CA LYS A 67 -4.37 19.67 7.79
C LYS A 67 -3.01 19.06 7.48
N TYR A 68 -2.95 17.73 7.50
CA TYR A 68 -1.73 16.94 7.33
C TYR A 68 -1.70 16.30 5.94
N ILE A 69 -0.50 15.86 5.53
CA ILE A 69 -0.34 15.01 4.34
C ILE A 69 -1.03 13.67 4.66
N ALA A 70 -1.72 13.12 3.66
CA ALA A 70 -2.37 11.85 3.83
C ALA A 70 -1.34 10.72 3.90
N ASP A 71 -1.54 9.78 4.80
CA ASP A 71 -0.62 8.67 5.00
C ASP A 71 -1.39 7.34 4.99
N ILE A 72 -1.66 6.86 3.78
CA ILE A 72 -2.40 5.61 3.54
C ILE A 72 -1.48 4.40 3.68
N SER A 73 -0.19 4.56 3.39
CA SER A 73 0.81 3.51 3.49
C SER A 73 1.44 3.40 4.88
N LYS A 74 1.13 4.31 5.81
CA LYS A 74 1.79 4.45 7.12
C LYS A 74 3.30 4.71 6.99
N GLY A 75 3.69 5.48 5.98
CA GLY A 75 5.09 5.78 5.68
C GLY A 75 5.86 4.64 5.00
N ILE A 76 5.17 3.60 4.51
CA ILE A 76 5.80 2.57 3.68
C ILE A 76 5.87 3.11 2.24
N ASP A 77 7.07 3.49 1.84
CA ASP A 77 7.35 4.00 0.49
C ASP A 77 7.90 2.90 -0.41
N ASP A 78 8.70 1.99 0.17
CA ASP A 78 9.31 0.87 -0.51
C ASP A 78 9.07 -0.43 0.26
N ILE A 79 8.91 -1.53 -0.47
CA ILE A 79 8.74 -2.87 0.07
C ILE A 79 9.88 -3.75 -0.42
N PHE A 80 10.62 -4.32 0.52
CA PHE A 80 11.74 -5.22 0.28
C PHE A 80 11.35 -6.65 0.62
N ILE A 81 11.67 -7.59 -0.26
CA ILE A 81 11.47 -9.03 -0.04
C ILE A 81 12.85 -9.66 0.15
N HIS A 82 13.05 -10.29 1.31
CA HIS A 82 14.31 -10.89 1.72
C HIS A 82 14.28 -12.42 1.59
N CYS A 83 15.44 -13.01 1.31
CA CYS A 83 15.74 -14.44 1.42
C CYS A 83 17.16 -14.64 1.93
N ASP A 84 17.27 -15.31 3.08
CA ASP A 84 18.55 -15.53 3.77
C ASP A 84 19.57 -16.39 3.00
N LEU A 85 19.18 -16.97 1.86
CA LEU A 85 20.03 -17.79 1.01
C LEU A 85 20.67 -17.06 -0.16
N VAL A 86 20.35 -15.79 -0.42
CA VAL A 86 20.94 -15.03 -1.53
C VAL A 86 21.95 -13.99 -1.05
N THR A 87 22.82 -13.57 -1.97
CA THR A 87 23.65 -12.37 -1.82
C THR A 87 23.14 -11.34 -2.84
N SER A 88 22.55 -10.23 -2.38
CA SER A 88 21.77 -9.29 -3.19
C SER A 88 22.62 -8.44 -4.15
N LEU A 89 21.93 -7.81 -5.10
CA LEU A 89 22.48 -6.83 -6.06
C LEU A 89 22.52 -5.37 -5.57
N TYR A 90 21.83 -5.01 -4.48
CA TYR A 90 21.43 -3.60 -4.28
C TYR A 90 22.40 -2.72 -3.47
N ASN A 91 23.50 -3.28 -2.96
CA ASN A 91 24.59 -2.51 -2.36
C ASN A 91 25.90 -3.31 -2.47
N GLU A 92 27.05 -2.63 -2.46
CA GLU A 92 28.38 -3.25 -2.35
C GLU A 92 28.61 -3.85 -0.94
N GLY A 93 27.74 -4.76 -0.54
CA GLY A 93 27.69 -5.44 0.74
C GLY A 93 26.68 -6.59 0.71
N THR A 94 26.94 -7.62 1.52
CA THR A 94 26.04 -8.76 1.74
C THR A 94 24.68 -8.30 2.25
N SER A 95 23.71 -8.12 1.35
CA SER A 95 22.30 -8.02 1.70
C SER A 95 21.57 -9.25 1.16
N ASP A 96 20.44 -9.61 1.74
CA ASP A 96 19.65 -10.79 1.41
C ASP A 96 18.37 -10.42 0.64
N ILE A 97 18.33 -9.22 0.04
CA ILE A 97 17.21 -8.70 -0.73
C ILE A 97 17.10 -9.42 -2.08
N LEU A 98 15.97 -10.10 -2.30
CA LEU A 98 15.59 -10.70 -3.58
C LEU A 98 14.89 -9.73 -4.51
N TYR A 99 14.07 -8.84 -3.96
CA TYR A 99 13.22 -7.96 -4.74
C TYR A 99 12.87 -6.71 -3.96
N LEU A 100 12.71 -5.61 -4.70
CA LEU A 100 12.30 -4.30 -4.20
C LEU A 100 11.24 -3.75 -5.14
N PHE A 101 10.18 -3.20 -4.58
CA PHE A 101 9.26 -2.37 -5.35
C PHE A 101 8.64 -1.26 -4.49
N SER A 102 8.43 -0.11 -5.13
CA SER A 102 7.59 0.96 -4.59
C SER A 102 6.15 0.75 -5.09
N PRO A 103 5.13 0.76 -4.22
CA PRO A 103 3.74 0.64 -4.63
C PRO A 103 3.27 1.94 -5.32
N LEU A 104 3.59 2.08 -6.60
CA LEU A 104 3.20 3.23 -7.44
C LEU A 104 1.75 3.17 -7.94
N ASN A 105 1.03 2.10 -7.61
CA ASN A 105 -0.29 1.88 -8.18
C ASN A 105 -1.34 2.80 -7.54
N PRO A 106 -2.40 3.20 -8.29
CA PRO A 106 -3.47 4.03 -7.77
C PRO A 106 -4.19 3.40 -6.56
N PRO A 107 -4.85 4.21 -5.71
CA PRO A 107 -5.66 3.69 -4.62
C PRO A 107 -6.66 2.62 -5.10
N SER A 108 -6.79 1.53 -4.35
CA SER A 108 -7.65 0.36 -4.65
C SER A 108 -7.18 -0.58 -5.77
N SER A 109 -5.99 -0.38 -6.33
CA SER A 109 -5.38 -1.37 -7.22
C SER A 109 -4.84 -2.57 -6.45
N MET A 110 -4.93 -3.77 -7.04
CA MET A 110 -4.17 -4.92 -6.57
C MET A 110 -2.69 -4.70 -6.88
N ILE A 111 -1.81 -4.83 -5.88
CA ILE A 111 -0.36 -4.90 -6.12
C ILE A 111 -0.10 -6.25 -6.79
N VAL A 112 0.19 -6.21 -8.10
CA VAL A 112 0.56 -7.39 -8.87
C VAL A 112 1.98 -7.22 -9.35
N ILE A 113 2.88 -8.04 -8.81
CA ILE A 113 4.27 -8.12 -9.24
C ILE A 113 4.33 -9.28 -10.24
N ASN A 114 4.34 -8.96 -11.54
CA ASN A 114 4.25 -9.97 -12.60
C ASN A 114 5.60 -10.50 -13.07
N GLU A 115 6.70 -9.83 -12.75
CA GLU A 115 8.03 -10.21 -13.19
C GLU A 115 9.03 -10.10 -12.04
N ILE A 116 9.28 -11.23 -11.39
CA ILE A 116 10.60 -11.48 -10.83
C ILE A 116 11.32 -12.15 -11.99
N ASN A 117 12.17 -11.42 -12.72
CA ASN A 117 13.18 -12.10 -13.54
C ASN A 117 13.86 -13.08 -12.58
N PRO A 118 13.83 -14.41 -12.83
CA PRO A 118 14.51 -15.36 -11.97
C PRO A 118 15.99 -14.98 -12.00
N LEU A 119 16.38 -14.25 -10.97
CA LEU A 119 17.75 -13.92 -10.69
C LEU A 119 18.34 -15.25 -10.25
N PHE A 120 19.09 -15.90 -11.14
CA PHE A 120 19.88 -17.07 -10.80
C PHE A 120 21.03 -16.60 -9.92
N GLU A 121 20.73 -16.39 -8.64
CA GLU A 121 21.74 -15.98 -7.66
C GLU A 121 22.50 -17.20 -7.15
N GLU A 122 23.79 -17.01 -6.92
CA GLU A 122 24.58 -17.97 -6.17
C GLU A 122 23.99 -18.06 -4.76
N VAL A 123 23.56 -19.26 -4.39
CA VAL A 123 23.19 -19.55 -3.01
C VAL A 123 24.41 -19.25 -2.15
N ASN A 124 24.24 -18.42 -1.12
CA ASN A 124 25.33 -18.00 -0.23
C ASN A 124 25.84 -19.13 0.69
N ARG A 125 25.54 -20.38 0.35
CA ARG A 125 25.90 -21.59 1.08
C ARG A 125 26.53 -22.61 0.14
N ASN A 126 27.64 -23.18 0.60
CA ASN A 126 28.34 -24.28 -0.08
C ASN A 126 27.85 -25.67 0.36
N ASP A 127 26.93 -25.72 1.33
CA ASP A 127 26.40 -26.94 1.95
C ASP A 127 24.90 -27.12 1.65
N TYR A 128 24.29 -28.19 2.17
CA TYR A 128 22.86 -28.48 2.01
C TYR A 128 21.97 -27.35 2.53
N ILE A 129 20.90 -27.04 1.77
CA ILE A 129 19.85 -26.13 2.21
C ILE A 129 18.90 -26.88 3.16
N ASP A 130 18.97 -26.56 4.44
CA ASP A 130 18.11 -27.14 5.49
C ASP A 130 16.89 -26.26 5.83
N SER A 131 16.97 -24.96 5.52
CA SER A 131 15.97 -23.97 5.82
C SER A 131 16.06 -22.78 4.85
N ILE A 132 14.92 -22.13 4.62
CA ILE A 132 14.80 -20.88 3.86
C ILE A 132 13.97 -19.94 4.71
N ARG A 133 14.49 -18.74 4.97
CA ARG A 133 13.75 -17.66 5.63
C ARG A 133 13.43 -16.57 4.63
N MET A 134 12.14 -16.32 4.47
CA MET A 134 11.62 -15.20 3.71
C MET A 134 10.96 -14.21 4.67
N TYR A 135 11.20 -12.92 4.47
CA TYR A 135 10.52 -11.86 5.21
C TYR A 135 10.42 -10.59 4.37
N VAL A 136 9.59 -9.65 4.82
CA VAL A 136 9.27 -8.43 4.08
C VAL A 136 9.50 -7.24 5.00
N THR A 137 10.19 -6.21 4.53
CA THR A 137 10.48 -4.99 5.29
C THR A 137 10.13 -3.73 4.50
N ASP A 138 10.04 -2.60 5.20
CA ASP A 138 9.98 -1.26 4.62
C ASP A 138 11.40 -0.69 4.38
N GLN A 139 11.48 0.55 3.88
CA GLN A 139 12.75 1.26 3.65
C GLN A 139 13.62 1.48 4.89
N ASP A 140 13.04 1.36 6.08
CA ASP A 140 13.71 1.56 7.35
C ASP A 140 14.01 0.21 8.06
N ASP A 141 13.91 -0.91 7.33
CA ASP A 141 14.15 -2.29 7.79
C ASP A 141 13.14 -2.77 8.85
N ASN A 142 11.97 -2.15 8.95
CA ASN A 142 10.90 -2.63 9.82
C ASN A 142 10.13 -3.76 9.14
N ILE A 143 9.88 -4.86 9.86
CA ILE A 143 9.07 -5.98 9.36
C ILE A 143 7.65 -5.49 9.05
N ILE A 144 7.20 -5.71 7.81
CA ILE A 144 5.84 -5.40 7.38
C ILE A 144 4.91 -6.55 7.77
N ASP A 145 3.95 -6.27 8.67
CA ASP A 145 2.82 -7.17 8.93
C ASP A 145 1.79 -7.05 7.79
N LEU A 146 1.67 -8.10 6.99
CA LEU A 146 0.68 -8.21 5.91
C LEU A 146 -0.73 -8.54 6.43
N ASN A 147 -1.03 -8.24 7.69
CA ASN A 147 -2.30 -8.47 8.38
C ASN A 147 -2.79 -9.92 8.27
N LYS A 148 -1.87 -10.89 8.45
CA LYS A 148 -2.14 -12.33 8.23
C LYS A 148 -2.59 -12.68 6.80
N GLY A 149 -2.30 -11.81 5.83
CA GLY A 149 -2.50 -12.09 4.42
C GLY A 149 -1.78 -13.38 4.01
N ARG A 150 -2.39 -14.12 3.08
CA ARG A 150 -1.79 -15.37 2.59
C ARG A 150 -0.56 -15.04 1.74
N VAL A 151 0.60 -15.49 2.20
CA VAL A 151 1.86 -15.45 1.43
C VAL A 151 2.14 -16.83 0.85
N ILE A 152 2.54 -16.89 -0.41
CA ILE A 152 2.90 -18.13 -1.10
C ILE A 152 4.28 -17.96 -1.72
N TYR A 153 5.20 -18.83 -1.33
CA TYR A 153 6.51 -18.96 -1.96
C TYR A 153 6.52 -20.22 -2.82
N LYS A 154 6.98 -20.12 -4.06
CA LYS A 154 7.13 -21.26 -4.97
C LYS A 154 8.61 -21.46 -5.26
N LEU A 155 9.18 -22.51 -4.67
CA LEU A 155 10.51 -22.98 -5.02
C LEU A 155 10.43 -23.89 -6.24
N VAL A 156 11.26 -23.62 -7.24
CA VAL A 156 11.46 -24.48 -8.41
C VAL A 156 12.91 -24.92 -8.38
N LEU A 157 13.13 -26.24 -8.34
CA LEU A 157 14.45 -26.87 -8.42
C LEU A 157 14.55 -27.52 -9.79
N ASP A 158 15.66 -27.30 -10.50
CA ASP A 158 15.98 -27.96 -11.77
C ASP A 158 16.99 -29.10 -11.62
#